data_AF-A0A7J7P4W3-F1
#
_entry.id   AF-A0A7J7P4W3-F1
#
_cell.length_a   1.000
_cell.length_b   1.000
_cell.length_c   1.000
_cell.angle_alpha   90.00
_cell.angle_beta   90.00
_cell.angle_gamma   90.00
#
_symmetry.space_group_name_H-M   'P 1'
#
loop_
_entity.id
_entity.type
_entity.pdbx_description
1 polymer ?
#
loop_
_entity_poly.entity_id
_entity_poly.type
_entity_poly.pdbx_seq_one_letter_code
_entity_poly.pdbx_strand_id
1 'polypeptide(L)'
;MKDSVGGILLVTASLASGLIKGGMRGSYSGRQNSSMRNANLEGDVGDRVAQMFVEVELGELTRRTNVSVGLDPRWDTTFNMVLHENTGVVKFNLYEWVSNNVKHDYITSCDIKVLK
;
A
#
# COMPACT_ATOMS: atom_id res chain seq x y z
N MET A 1 -15.41 12.69 -31.40
CA MET A 1 -15.78 13.48 -30.21
C MET A 1 -14.50 13.63 -29.39
N LYS A 2 -14.06 14.85 -29.05
CA LYS A 2 -12.79 15.09 -28.35
C LYS A 2 -13.12 15.48 -26.91
N ASP A 3 -12.93 14.55 -25.98
CA ASP A 3 -13.20 14.83 -24.59
C ASP A 3 -12.21 15.84 -24.01
N SER A 4 -12.76 16.56 -23.04
CA SER A 4 -12.41 17.83 -22.46
C SER A 4 -10.99 17.95 -21.89
N VAL A 5 -10.56 19.21 -21.73
CA VAL A 5 -9.36 19.61 -20.98
C VAL A 5 -9.45 19.04 -19.55
N GLY A 6 -8.79 17.91 -19.33
CA GLY A 6 -8.72 17.23 -18.03
C GLY A 6 -7.99 18.07 -16.98
N GLY A 7 -8.43 17.98 -15.73
CA GLY A 7 -7.69 18.57 -14.60
C GLY A 7 -6.44 17.75 -14.29
N ILE A 8 -5.42 18.38 -13.69
CA ILE A 8 -4.23 17.67 -13.20
C ILE A 8 -4.29 17.66 -11.68
N LEU A 9 -4.27 16.46 -11.10
CA LEU A 9 -4.10 16.22 -9.67
C LEU A 9 -2.63 15.96 -9.39
N LEU A 10 -2.07 16.68 -8.41
CA LEU A 10 -0.76 16.40 -7.84
C LEU A 10 -0.98 15.55 -6.60
N VAL A 11 -0.62 14.27 -6.69
CA VAL A 11 -0.88 13.30 -5.64
C VAL A 11 0.44 12.87 -5.02
N THR A 12 0.63 13.15 -3.72
CA THR A 12 1.86 12.78 -3.00
C THR A 12 1.60 11.64 -2.03
N ALA A 13 2.33 10.54 -2.18
CA ALA A 13 2.43 9.50 -1.16
C ALA A 13 3.62 9.83 -0.25
N SER A 14 3.37 10.16 1.02
CA SER A 14 4.38 10.67 1.97
C SER A 14 4.88 9.59 2.93
N LEU A 15 4.14 9.35 4.02
CA LEU A 15 4.49 8.45 5.12
C LEU A 15 3.33 7.50 5.42
N ALA A 16 3.65 6.26 5.77
CA ALA A 16 2.75 5.42 6.54
C ALA A 16 3.36 5.19 7.93
N SER A 17 2.55 5.16 8.97
CA SER A 17 2.99 4.93 10.34
C SER A 17 1.98 4.08 11.10
N GLY A 18 2.42 3.44 12.19
CA GLY A 18 1.54 2.59 13.00
C GLY A 18 1.26 1.23 12.37
N LEU A 19 2.13 0.76 11.48
CA LEU A 19 2.03 -0.57 10.88
C LEU A 19 2.54 -1.61 11.88
N ILE A 20 1.62 -2.37 12.48
CA ILE A 20 1.97 -3.39 13.49
C ILE A 20 2.32 -4.72 12.80
N LYS A 21 3.57 -5.17 12.98
CA LYS A 21 4.13 -6.42 12.40
C LYS A 21 3.27 -7.67 12.70
N GLY A 22 2.49 -7.66 13.78
CA GLY A 22 1.60 -8.76 14.19
C GLY A 22 0.36 -8.98 13.31
N GLY A 23 -0.05 -7.99 12.50
CA GLY A 23 -1.19 -8.12 11.57
C GLY A 23 -0.80 -8.55 10.15
N MET A 24 0.48 -8.44 9.80
CA MET A 24 1.02 -8.76 8.47
C MET A 24 1.41 -10.24 8.31
N ARG A 25 1.23 -11.06 9.36
CA ARG A 25 1.33 -12.52 9.27
C ARG A 25 0.03 -13.02 8.63
N GLY A 26 0.01 -12.97 7.31
CA GLY A 26 -1.16 -13.16 6.48
C GLY A 26 -1.99 -14.40 6.83
N SER A 27 -3.24 -14.30 6.38
CA SER A 27 -4.18 -15.36 6.06
C SER A 27 -3.51 -16.49 5.25
N TYR A 28 -2.69 -17.30 5.90
CA TYR A 28 -2.54 -18.69 5.51
C TYR A 28 -3.82 -19.39 5.96
N SER A 29 -4.72 -19.62 5.01
CA SER A 29 -5.79 -20.62 5.14
C SER A 29 -5.13 -21.98 5.38
N GLY A 30 -4.88 -22.29 6.65
CA GLY A 30 -4.14 -23.46 7.09
C GLY A 30 -4.42 -23.72 8.57
N ARG A 31 -5.71 -23.87 8.89
CA ARG A 31 -6.27 -24.65 10.00
C ARG A 31 -5.35 -24.77 11.23
N GLN A 32 -5.43 -23.83 12.18
CA GLN A 32 -4.93 -24.10 13.54
C GLN A 32 -5.97 -23.70 14.57
N ASN A 33 -6.51 -24.74 15.21
CA ASN A 33 -7.34 -24.67 16.40
C ASN A 33 -6.61 -23.93 17.52
N SER A 34 -7.39 -23.09 18.20
CA SER A 34 -7.27 -22.69 19.61
C SER A 34 -6.07 -23.24 20.40
N SER A 35 -5.21 -22.33 20.86
CA SER A 35 -4.59 -22.43 22.19
C SER A 35 -3.95 -21.10 22.55
N MET A 36 -4.50 -20.43 23.57
CA MET A 36 -3.77 -19.42 24.33
C MET A 36 -2.45 -20.02 24.78
N ARG A 37 -1.32 -19.53 24.30
CA ARG A 37 -0.04 -19.84 24.93
C ARG A 37 0.97 -18.72 24.75
N ASN A 38 1.21 -18.07 25.89
CA ASN A 38 2.38 -17.31 26.31
C ASN A 38 3.14 -16.51 25.26
N ALA A 39 3.06 -15.19 25.46
CA ALA A 39 4.12 -14.24 25.14
C ALA A 39 5.42 -14.73 25.80
N ASN A 40 6.27 -15.38 25.01
CA ASN A 40 7.71 -15.52 25.18
C ASN A 40 8.22 -16.24 23.94
N LEU A 41 8.58 -15.47 22.91
CA LEU A 41 9.32 -15.96 21.75
C LEU A 41 10.44 -14.97 21.48
N GLU A 42 11.45 -14.99 22.37
CA GLU A 42 12.82 -14.93 21.89
C GLU A 42 13.08 -16.22 21.11
N GLY A 43 13.27 -16.09 19.80
CA GLY A 43 13.43 -17.23 18.91
C GLY A 43 13.63 -16.76 17.49
N ASP A 44 14.86 -16.37 17.17
CA ASP A 44 15.51 -16.50 15.86
C ASP A 44 14.57 -16.57 14.63
N VAL A 45 13.95 -15.45 14.29
CA VAL A 45 13.36 -15.23 12.96
C VAL A 45 14.17 -14.10 12.36
N GLY A 46 15.08 -14.46 11.45
CA GLY A 46 15.95 -13.54 10.74
C GLY A 46 15.22 -12.24 10.42
N ASP A 47 15.86 -11.14 10.82
CA ASP A 47 15.42 -9.75 10.76
C ASP A 47 15.09 -9.30 9.33
N ARG A 48 14.03 -9.88 8.75
CA ARG A 48 13.49 -9.43 7.48
C ARG A 48 12.83 -8.10 7.76
N VAL A 49 13.58 -7.05 7.48
CA VAL A 49 13.08 -5.69 7.53
C VAL A 49 11.95 -5.58 6.51
N ALA A 50 10.76 -5.18 6.97
CA ALA A 50 9.60 -5.04 6.11
C ALA A 50 9.91 -4.05 4.98
N GLN A 51 9.49 -4.36 3.76
CA GLN A 51 9.67 -3.52 2.59
C GLN A 51 8.29 -3.21 2.04
N MET A 52 7.99 -1.94 1.72
CA MET A 52 6.65 -1.51 1.38
C MET A 52 6.63 -0.50 0.25
N PHE A 53 5.55 -0.51 -0.53
CA PHE A 53 5.30 0.50 -1.57
C PHE A 53 3.81 0.80 -1.66
N VAL A 54 3.49 1.95 -2.26
CA VAL A 54 2.12 2.38 -2.51
C VAL A 54 1.85 2.40 -4.00
N GLU A 55 0.72 1.83 -4.40
CA GLU A 55 0.11 2.06 -5.71
C GLU A 55 -0.97 3.11 -5.58
N VAL A 56 -0.96 4.07 -6.50
CA VAL A 56 -1.96 5.13 -6.61
C VAL A 56 -2.70 4.91 -7.92
N GLU A 57 -4.03 4.81 -7.84
CA GLU A 57 -4.93 4.56 -8.97
C GLU A 57 -5.90 5.73 -9.15
N LEU A 58 -6.12 6.12 -10.40
CA LEU A 58 -7.17 7.05 -10.81
C LEU A 58 -7.76 6.59 -12.15
N GLY A 59 -8.94 5.97 -12.12
CA GLY A 59 -9.54 5.36 -13.31
C GLY A 59 -8.63 4.26 -13.86
N GLU A 60 -8.17 4.41 -15.10
CA GLU A 60 -7.24 3.48 -15.76
C GLU A 60 -5.75 3.83 -15.53
N LEU A 61 -5.45 4.95 -14.88
CA LEU A 61 -4.08 5.36 -14.58
C LEU A 61 -3.61 4.80 -13.24
N THR A 62 -2.62 3.92 -13.28
CA THR A 62 -1.92 3.40 -12.09
C THR A 62 -0.47 3.89 -12.06
N ARG A 63 0.00 4.32 -10.89
CA ARG A 63 1.39 4.68 -10.63
C ARG A 63 1.85 4.08 -9.30
N ARG A 64 3.15 3.87 -9.14
CA ARG A 64 3.72 3.20 -7.96
C ARG A 64 4.92 3.96 -7.43
N THR A 65 5.06 3.99 -6.11
CA THR A 65 6.26 4.50 -5.44
C THR A 65 7.43 3.54 -5.57
N ASN A 66 8.63 4.02 -5.25
CA ASN A 66 9.75 3.15 -4.91
C ASN A 66 9.42 2.34 -3.64
N VAL A 67 10.18 1.26 -3.43
CA VAL A 67 10.11 0.48 -2.20
C VAL A 67 10.81 1.26 -1.08
N SER A 68 10.14 1.40 0.06
CA SER A 68 10.70 1.94 1.30
C SER A 68 10.81 0.82 2.33
N VAL A 69 11.82 0.91 3.18
CA VAL A 69 12.14 -0.11 4.19
C VAL A 69 11.64 0.35 5.56
N GLY A 70 11.14 -0.57 6.38
CA GLY A 70 10.67 -0.34 7.74
C GLY A 70 9.15 -0.33 7.90
N LEU A 71 8.70 -0.17 9.15
CA LEU A 71 7.28 -0.08 9.52
C LEU A 71 6.73 1.35 9.50
N ASP A 72 7.61 2.33 9.37
CA ASP A 72 7.27 3.75 9.18
C ASP A 72 7.83 4.25 7.83
N PRO A 73 7.45 3.63 6.69
CA PRO A 73 8.04 3.94 5.40
C PRO A 73 7.72 5.37 4.94
N ARG A 74 8.73 6.05 4.38
CA ARG A 74 8.57 7.35 3.70
C ARG A 74 8.92 7.20 2.23
N TRP A 75 8.01 7.67 1.38
CA TRP A 75 8.19 7.67 -0.08
C TRP A 75 8.39 9.07 -0.65
N ASP A 76 7.71 10.07 -0.07
CA ASP A 76 7.71 11.48 -0.51
C ASP A 76 7.64 11.64 -2.05
N THR A 77 6.88 10.75 -2.69
CA THR A 77 6.79 10.66 -4.15
C THR A 77 5.51 11.34 -4.63
N THR A 78 5.65 12.25 -5.59
CA THR A 78 4.51 12.98 -6.17
C THR A 78 4.24 12.50 -7.59
N PHE A 79 2.97 12.29 -7.89
CA PHE A 79 2.48 11.86 -9.18
C PHE A 79 1.55 12.89 -9.80
N ASN A 80 1.74 13.13 -11.10
CA ASN A 80 0.76 13.85 -11.90
C ASN A 80 -0.29 12.85 -12.39
N MET A 81 -1.53 13.04 -11.96
CA MET A 81 -2.66 12.21 -12.35
C MET A 81 -3.67 13.06 -13.11
N VAL A 82 -4.03 12.61 -14.31
CA VAL A 82 -4.98 13.34 -15.16
C VAL A 82 -6.38 12.88 -14.83
N LEU A 83 -7.24 13.82 -14.44
CA LEU A 83 -8.65 13.59 -14.22
C LEU A 83 -9.43 14.09 -15.45
N HIS A 84 -9.92 13.14 -16.25
CA HIS A 84 -10.70 13.44 -17.45
C HIS A 84 -12.12 13.89 -17.15
N GLU A 85 -12.73 13.30 -16.12
CA GLU A 85 -14.12 13.53 -15.71
C GLU A 85 -14.24 14.66 -14.67
N ASN A 86 -15.47 15.07 -14.36
CA ASN A 86 -15.72 16.05 -13.28
C ASN A 86 -15.57 15.45 -11.88
N THR A 87 -15.56 14.12 -11.76
CA THR A 87 -15.43 13.41 -10.49
C THR A 87 -14.51 12.21 -10.66
N GLY A 88 -13.79 11.83 -9.60
CA GLY A 88 -12.90 10.69 -9.62
C GLY A 88 -12.65 10.14 -8.22
N VAL A 89 -12.10 8.94 -8.16
CA VAL A 89 -11.62 8.34 -6.91
C VAL A 89 -10.13 8.08 -7.07
N VAL A 90 -9.33 8.74 -6.23
CA VAL A 90 -7.92 8.41 -6.08
C VAL A 90 -7.82 7.33 -5.02
N LYS A 91 -7.33 6.15 -5.41
CA LYS A 91 -7.17 5.01 -4.51
C LYS A 91 -5.70 4.78 -4.23
N PHE A 92 -5.37 4.64 -2.96
CA PHE A 92 -4.04 4.29 -2.48
C PHE A 92 -4.08 2.86 -1.97
N ASN A 93 -3.28 1.97 -2.55
CA ASN A 93 -3.12 0.60 -2.12
C ASN A 93 -1.72 0.42 -1.52
N LEU A 94 -1.63 -0.02 -0.27
CA LEU A 94 -0.37 -0.30 0.40
C LEU A 94 -0.05 -1.79 0.32
N TYR A 95 1.18 -2.11 -0.07
CA TYR A 95 1.66 -3.48 -0.19
C TYR A 95 2.96 -3.71 0.59
N GLU A 96 3.14 -4.94 1.03
CA GLU A 96 4.43 -5.49 1.43
C GLU A 96 5.13 -6.12 0.23
N TRP A 97 6.36 -5.66 -0.02
CA TRP A 97 7.28 -6.24 -0.99
C TRP A 97 7.96 -7.47 -0.38
N VAL A 98 7.61 -8.63 -0.90
CA VAL A 98 8.25 -9.89 -0.54
C VAL A 98 9.37 -10.20 -1.52
N SER A 99 10.62 -9.99 -1.08
CA SER A 99 11.81 -10.38 -1.84
C SER A 99 11.75 -11.89 -2.18
N ASN A 100 11.98 -12.24 -3.45
CA ASN A 100 11.82 -13.59 -4.03
C ASN A 100 10.38 -14.04 -4.36
N ASN A 101 9.39 -13.14 -4.35
CA ASN A 101 8.07 -13.44 -4.87
C ASN A 101 7.68 -12.41 -5.93
N VAL A 102 7.07 -12.87 -7.02
CA VAL A 102 6.49 -11.99 -8.04
C VAL A 102 5.21 -11.33 -7.49
N LYS A 103 4.54 -12.00 -6.54
CA LYS A 103 3.35 -11.48 -5.87
C LYS A 103 3.73 -10.68 -4.63
N HIS A 104 3.11 -9.51 -4.49
CA HIS A 104 3.19 -8.66 -3.31
C HIS A 104 1.97 -8.86 -2.42
N ASP A 105 2.15 -8.73 -1.11
CA ASP A 105 1.08 -8.92 -0.14
C ASP A 105 0.34 -7.59 0.07
N TYR A 106 -0.97 -7.58 -0.18
CA TYR A 106 -1.81 -6.40 0.05
C TYR A 106 -2.01 -6.20 1.56
N ILE A 107 -1.79 -4.98 2.03
CA ILE A 107 -1.96 -4.61 3.44
C ILE A 107 -3.30 -3.91 3.65
N THR A 108 -3.51 -2.77 2.97
CA THR A 108 -4.70 -1.93 3.15
C THR A 108 -4.87 -0.96 1.99
N SER A 109 -6.00 -0.25 1.95
CA SER A 109 -6.24 0.82 0.99
C SER A 109 -6.99 2.00 1.62
N CYS A 110 -6.92 3.13 0.92
CA CYS A 110 -7.68 4.33 1.22
C CYS A 110 -8.18 4.95 -0.08
N ASP A 111 -9.45 5.34 -0.11
CA ASP A 111 -10.12 5.94 -1.26
C ASP A 111 -10.45 7.40 -0.96
N ILE A 112 -10.02 8.31 -1.84
CA ILE A 112 -10.32 9.74 -1.75
C ILE A 112 -11.17 10.13 -2.96
N LYS A 113 -12.41 10.56 -2.69
CA LYS A 113 -13.28 11.15 -3.71
C LYS A 113 -12.82 12.56 -4.02
N VAL A 114 -12.64 12.85 -5.31
CA VAL A 114 -12.25 14.16 -5.83
C VAL A 114 -13.37 14.66 -6.74
N LEU A 115 -13.72 15.93 -6.57
CA LEU A 115 -14.73 16.64 -7.37
C LEU A 115 -14.07 17.88 -7.97
N LYS A 116 -14.32 18.14 -9.25
CA LYS A 116 -13.89 19.34 -9.97
C LYS A 116 -14.89 20.47 -9.80
#